data_AF-A0A8H4YGX4-F1
#
_entry.id   AF-A0A8H4YGX4-F1
#
_cell.length_a   1.000
_cell.length_b   1.000
_cell.length_c   1.000
_cell.angle_alpha   90.00
_cell.angle_beta   90.00
_cell.angle_gamma   90.00
#
_symmetry.space_group_name_H-M   'P 1'
#
loop_
_entity.id
_entity.type
_entity.pdbx_description
1 polymer ?
#
loop_
_entity_poly.entity_id
_entity_poly.type
_entity_poly.pdbx_seq_one_letter_code
_entity_poly.pdbx_strand_id
1 'polypeptide(L)'
;MFLSTFFAPANSVVALTALLGFSQVANAAVQCDIITSAHCGRNHHKQDHKLPTIPGNTYYIDGFHGGVMYAKFQSMTQSVPGNSDYVDLTYNFNLGDYDGTYWIILPTSFGGGDACFAVYKNCDVTISFWEKSQPVPTYYQLA
;
A
#
# COMPACT_ATOMS: atom_id res chain seq x y z
N MET A 1 14.27 65.21 -20.65
CA MET A 1 14.43 65.86 -19.34
C MET A 1 13.58 65.09 -18.34
N PHE A 2 14.24 64.42 -17.37
CA PHE A 2 13.76 63.90 -16.07
C PHE A 2 12.53 62.94 -16.04
N LEU A 3 12.76 61.64 -15.79
CA LEU A 3 12.75 60.90 -14.50
C LEU A 3 11.33 60.48 -14.07
N SER A 4 10.94 59.20 -14.24
CA SER A 4 11.16 58.04 -13.35
C SER A 4 10.31 58.04 -12.08
N THR A 5 9.53 56.98 -11.86
CA THR A 5 9.05 56.40 -10.59
C THR A 5 8.06 55.27 -10.98
N PHE A 6 7.96 54.08 -10.39
CA PHE A 6 8.77 53.30 -9.46
C PHE A 6 8.06 51.91 -9.34
N PHE A 7 8.84 50.85 -9.12
CA PHE A 7 8.47 49.53 -8.57
C PHE A 7 7.72 48.48 -9.43
N ALA A 8 8.50 47.50 -9.92
CA ALA A 8 8.28 46.08 -9.59
C ALA A 8 9.42 45.66 -8.60
N PRO A 9 9.48 44.45 -8.02
CA PRO A 9 8.52 43.33 -7.93
C PRO A 9 8.33 42.86 -6.46
N ALA A 10 7.50 41.84 -6.21
CA ALA A 10 7.85 40.69 -5.36
C ALA A 10 6.60 39.89 -5.00
N ASN A 11 6.48 38.71 -5.61
CA ASN A 11 5.59 37.63 -5.16
C ASN A 11 5.89 37.32 -3.70
N SER A 12 4.96 37.63 -2.82
CA SER A 12 5.09 37.44 -1.38
C SER A 12 4.78 35.98 -1.04
N VAL A 13 5.83 35.20 -0.85
CA VAL A 13 5.77 33.95 -0.09
C VAL A 13 5.46 34.33 1.36
N VAL A 14 4.26 34.00 1.84
CA VAL A 14 3.97 33.96 3.28
C VAL A 14 3.74 32.50 3.65
N ALA A 15 4.83 31.89 4.12
CA ALA A 15 4.81 30.67 4.88
C ALA A 15 4.01 30.91 6.17
N LEU A 16 2.91 30.19 6.33
CA LEU A 16 2.21 30.07 7.61
C LEU A 16 2.46 28.66 8.14
N THR A 17 3.66 28.45 8.68
CA THR A 17 3.99 27.30 9.53
C THR A 17 3.73 27.69 10.97
N ALA A 18 2.66 27.15 11.57
CA ALA A 18 2.58 26.71 12.96
C ALA A 18 1.12 26.53 13.40
N LEU A 19 0.57 25.35 13.16
CA LEU A 19 -0.39 24.74 14.08
C LEU A 19 0.13 23.33 14.35
N LEU A 20 0.96 23.25 15.39
CA LEU A 20 1.37 22.00 16.01
C LEU A 20 0.13 21.30 16.55
N GLY A 21 -0.18 20.12 16.00
CA GLY A 21 -1.26 19.29 16.51
C GLY A 21 -1.48 18.10 15.60
N PHE A 22 -0.62 17.09 15.75
CA PHE A 22 -0.65 15.82 15.02
C PHE A 22 -0.40 15.93 13.52
N SER A 23 0.86 16.14 13.16
CA SER A 23 1.37 15.56 11.92
C SER A 23 1.30 14.04 12.06
N GLN A 24 0.11 13.48 11.85
CA GLN A 24 0.05 12.20 11.15
C GLN A 24 0.72 12.52 9.82
N VAL A 25 2.02 12.25 9.72
CA VAL A 25 2.62 11.93 8.43
C VAL A 25 1.75 10.80 7.92
N ALA A 26 0.75 11.17 7.12
CA ALA A 26 0.18 10.26 6.16
C ALA A 26 1.38 9.93 5.28
N ASN A 27 2.13 8.90 5.70
CA ASN A 27 2.96 8.14 4.80
C ASN A 27 1.96 7.65 3.78
N ALA A 28 1.80 8.42 2.71
CA ALA A 28 1.06 7.98 1.55
C ALA A 28 1.70 6.66 1.20
N ALA A 29 0.92 5.58 1.33
CA ALA A 29 1.38 4.27 0.94
C ALA A 29 1.82 4.42 -0.52
N VAL A 30 3.12 4.23 -0.76
CA VAL A 30 3.64 4.34 -2.11
C VAL A 30 2.99 3.20 -2.86
N GLN A 31 2.14 3.52 -3.83
CA GLN A 31 1.55 2.50 -4.70
C GLN A 31 2.72 1.75 -5.35
N CYS A 32 2.84 0.46 -5.06
CA CYS A 32 3.91 -0.35 -5.61
C CYS A 32 3.81 -0.37 -7.13
N ASP A 33 4.96 -0.39 -7.81
CA ASP A 33 5.02 -0.90 -9.17
C ASP A 33 4.61 -2.38 -9.11
N ILE A 34 3.40 -2.68 -9.58
CA ILE A 34 2.90 -4.04 -9.67
C ILE A 34 3.71 -4.76 -10.74
N ILE A 35 4.76 -5.45 -10.33
CA ILE A 35 5.46 -6.40 -11.19
C ILE A 35 4.74 -7.74 -11.10
N THR A 36 3.74 -7.91 -11.96
CA THR A 36 3.14 -9.25 -12.16
C THR A 36 4.19 -10.14 -12.83
N SER A 37 4.64 -11.19 -12.13
CA SER A 37 5.63 -12.14 -12.64
C SER A 37 5.24 -13.57 -12.32
N ALA A 38 5.22 -14.42 -13.35
CA ALA A 38 5.00 -15.88 -13.19
C ALA A 38 6.13 -16.60 -12.44
N HIS A 39 7.26 -15.92 -12.19
CA HIS A 39 8.45 -16.44 -11.52
C HIS A 39 8.64 -15.90 -10.10
N CYS A 40 7.69 -15.12 -9.60
CA CYS A 40 7.74 -14.51 -8.29
C CYS A 40 8.04 -15.52 -7.17
N GLY A 41 9.12 -15.28 -6.41
CA GLY A 41 9.48 -16.10 -5.26
C GLY A 41 9.77 -17.57 -5.60
N ARG A 42 9.87 -17.97 -6.88
CA ARG A 42 9.94 -19.38 -7.30
C ARG A 42 11.20 -20.10 -6.79
N ASN A 43 12.23 -19.34 -6.43
CA ASN A 43 13.49 -19.83 -5.84
C ASN A 43 13.75 -19.30 -4.42
N HIS A 44 12.76 -18.66 -3.78
CA HIS A 44 12.91 -18.06 -2.46
C HIS A 44 12.19 -18.89 -1.39
N HIS A 45 12.64 -18.76 -0.14
CA HIS A 45 11.96 -19.37 1.00
C HIS A 45 10.64 -18.63 1.23
N LYS A 46 9.52 -19.34 1.02
CA LYS A 46 8.18 -18.80 1.27
C LYS A 46 7.82 -18.94 2.74
N GLN A 47 7.23 -17.89 3.31
CA GLN A 47 6.67 -17.91 4.66
C GLN A 47 5.21 -17.48 4.61
N ASP A 48 4.34 -18.28 5.24
CA ASP A 48 2.92 -17.98 5.36
C ASP A 48 2.68 -17.05 6.55
N HIS A 49 1.92 -15.98 6.31
CA HIS A 49 1.54 -15.00 7.33
C HIS A 49 0.04 -14.75 7.29
N LYS A 50 -0.54 -14.41 8.44
CA LYS A 50 -1.97 -14.09 8.53
C LYS A 50 -2.26 -12.77 7.83
N LEU A 51 -3.42 -12.70 7.18
CA LEU A 51 -3.96 -11.49 6.57
C LEU A 51 -5.24 -11.06 7.31
N PRO A 52 -5.37 -9.77 7.69
CA PRO A 52 -6.58 -9.28 8.35
C PRO A 52 -7.79 -9.34 7.41
N THR A 53 -8.94 -9.78 7.92
CA THR A 53 -10.17 -9.96 7.10
C THR A 53 -11.21 -8.86 7.29
N ILE A 54 -10.94 -7.90 8.18
CA ILE A 54 -11.84 -6.77 8.48
C ILE A 54 -11.09 -5.46 8.18
N PRO A 55 -11.64 -4.56 7.35
CA PRO A 55 -11.03 -3.25 7.12
C PRO A 55 -10.76 -2.51 8.43
N GLY A 56 -9.58 -1.90 8.52
CA GLY A 56 -9.06 -1.23 9.72
C GLY A 56 -8.18 -2.12 10.61
N ASN A 57 -8.29 -3.46 10.50
CA ASN A 57 -7.45 -4.37 11.30
C ASN A 57 -6.04 -4.49 10.73
N THR A 58 -5.09 -4.67 11.65
CA THR A 58 -3.67 -4.85 11.35
C THR A 58 -3.15 -6.12 12.03
N TYR A 59 -2.37 -6.91 11.31
CA TYR A 59 -1.58 -7.99 11.88
C TYR A 59 -0.09 -7.65 11.77
N TYR A 60 0.62 -7.88 12.87
CA TYR A 60 2.04 -7.61 13.02
C TYR A 60 2.82 -8.91 13.03
N ILE A 61 4.01 -8.90 12.43
CA ILE A 61 4.96 -10.01 12.43
C ILE A 61 6.37 -9.48 12.68
N ASP A 62 7.24 -10.33 13.22
CA ASP A 62 8.65 -9.98 13.38
C ASP A 62 9.32 -9.83 12.00
N GLY A 63 10.10 -8.77 11.82
CA GLY A 63 10.86 -8.54 10.59
C GLY A 63 12.12 -9.42 10.50
N PHE A 64 12.50 -9.82 9.27
CA PHE A 64 13.64 -10.71 9.02
C PHE A 64 14.99 -10.18 9.51
N HIS A 65 15.16 -8.86 9.59
CA HIS A 65 16.38 -8.20 10.05
C HIS A 65 16.18 -7.46 11.38
N GLY A 66 15.16 -7.85 12.14
CA GLY A 66 14.68 -7.10 13.30
C GLY A 66 13.61 -6.07 12.92
N GLY A 67 12.99 -5.49 13.95
CA GLY A 67 11.84 -4.59 13.77
C GLY A 67 10.52 -5.34 13.59
N VAL A 68 9.47 -4.58 13.28
CA VAL A 68 8.10 -5.09 13.15
C VAL A 68 7.59 -4.78 11.75
N MET A 69 7.18 -5.83 11.03
CA MET A 69 6.43 -5.71 9.79
C MET A 69 4.94 -5.81 10.07
N TYR A 70 4.10 -5.29 9.17
CA TYR A 70 2.66 -5.48 9.28
C TYR A 70 1.94 -5.56 7.95
N ALA A 71 0.77 -6.19 7.99
CA ALA A 71 -0.26 -6.12 6.97
C ALA A 71 -1.53 -5.50 7.58
N LYS A 72 -2.06 -4.45 6.96
CA LYS A 72 -3.31 -3.79 7.37
C LYS A 72 -4.33 -3.88 6.25
N PHE A 73 -5.55 -4.30 6.55
CA PHE A 73 -6.64 -4.22 5.58
C PHE A 73 -7.15 -2.77 5.52
N GLN A 74 -6.83 -2.02 4.46
CA GLN A 74 -7.18 -0.61 4.37
C GLN A 74 -8.64 -0.42 3.98
N SER A 75 -9.08 -1.07 2.90
CA SER A 75 -10.41 -0.83 2.33
C SER A 75 -10.90 -1.96 1.45
N MET A 76 -12.23 -2.03 1.34
CA MET A 76 -12.94 -2.84 0.35
C MET A 76 -13.83 -1.89 -0.46
N THR A 77 -13.56 -1.74 -1.75
CA THR A 77 -14.27 -0.80 -2.63
C THR A 77 -14.86 -1.54 -3.83
N GLN A 78 -15.90 -1.00 -4.48
CA GLN A 78 -16.41 -1.61 -5.72
C GLN A 78 -15.35 -1.56 -6.82
N SER A 79 -15.09 -2.70 -7.48
CA SER A 79 -14.14 -2.75 -8.61
C SER A 79 -14.67 -2.01 -9.83
N VAL A 80 -15.99 -2.08 -10.06
CA VAL A 80 -16.67 -1.44 -11.18
C VAL A 80 -17.87 -0.67 -10.65
N PRO A 81 -18.01 0.64 -10.95
CA PRO A 81 -19.16 1.42 -10.52
C PRO A 81 -20.48 0.79 -10.99
N GLY A 82 -21.41 0.58 -10.05
CA GLY A 82 -22.71 -0.01 -10.34
C GLY A 82 -22.75 -1.54 -10.40
N ASN A 83 -21.61 -2.22 -10.28
CA ASN A 83 -21.55 -3.66 -10.09
C ASN A 83 -21.10 -3.98 -8.65
N SER A 84 -21.97 -4.63 -7.89
CA SER A 84 -21.71 -4.99 -6.49
C SER A 84 -21.12 -6.38 -6.28
N ASP A 85 -20.97 -7.16 -7.34
CA ASP A 85 -20.52 -8.56 -7.27
C ASP A 85 -19.01 -8.66 -7.08
N TYR A 86 -18.27 -7.61 -7.49
CA TYR A 86 -16.81 -7.54 -7.43
C TYR A 86 -16.33 -6.35 -6.62
N VAL A 87 -15.36 -6.62 -5.75
CA VAL A 87 -14.72 -5.62 -4.90
C VAL A 87 -13.21 -5.66 -5.03
N ASP A 88 -12.56 -4.52 -4.89
CA ASP A 88 -11.12 -4.39 -4.76
C ASP A 88 -10.77 -4.43 -3.27
N LEU A 89 -9.84 -5.31 -2.89
CA LEU A 89 -9.33 -5.43 -1.53
C LEU A 89 -7.96 -4.75 -1.46
N THR A 90 -7.85 -3.67 -0.71
CA THR A 90 -6.57 -2.94 -0.55
C THR A 90 -5.95 -3.25 0.80
N TYR A 91 -4.72 -3.73 0.77
CA TYR A 91 -3.90 -4.02 1.94
C TYR A 91 -2.65 -3.15 1.95
N ASN A 92 -2.33 -2.56 3.10
CA ASN A 92 -1.07 -1.89 3.31
C ASN A 92 -0.07 -2.86 3.92
N PHE A 93 1.06 -3.06 3.24
CA PHE A 93 2.19 -3.82 3.72
C PHE A 93 3.31 -2.86 4.11
N ASN A 94 3.81 -3.03 5.32
CA ASN A 94 4.93 -2.28 5.84
C ASN A 94 6.06 -3.24 6.25
N LEU A 95 7.23 -3.04 5.66
CA LEU A 95 8.42 -3.87 5.86
C LEU A 95 9.29 -3.38 7.04
N GLY A 96 8.78 -2.46 7.85
CA GLY A 96 9.50 -1.87 8.99
C GLY A 96 10.76 -1.12 8.52
N ASP A 97 11.88 -1.42 9.18
CA ASP A 97 13.19 -0.84 8.88
C ASP A 97 13.93 -1.55 7.73
N TYR A 98 13.29 -2.51 7.05
CA TYR A 98 13.90 -3.19 5.93
C TYR A 98 13.92 -2.31 4.67
N ASP A 99 15.14 -2.01 4.20
CA ASP A 99 15.41 -1.18 3.01
C ASP A 99 15.51 -1.99 1.70
N GLY A 100 15.05 -3.25 1.69
CA GLY A 100 14.96 -4.07 0.47
C GLY A 100 13.53 -4.24 -0.04
N THR A 101 13.38 -5.06 -1.07
CA THR A 101 12.08 -5.42 -1.66
C THR A 101 11.73 -6.87 -1.30
N TYR A 102 10.50 -7.10 -0.85
CA TYR A 102 9.94 -8.44 -0.66
C TYR A 102 8.85 -8.73 -1.68
N TRP A 103 8.68 -10.00 -2.03
CA TRP A 103 7.54 -10.44 -2.82
C TRP A 103 6.39 -10.83 -1.91
N ILE A 104 5.27 -10.14 -2.06
CA ILE A 104 3.99 -10.50 -1.43
C ILE A 104 3.15 -11.25 -2.44
N ILE A 105 2.82 -12.49 -2.10
CA ILE A 105 2.01 -13.40 -2.90
C ILE A 105 0.64 -13.51 -2.22
N LEU A 106 -0.40 -13.13 -2.97
CA LEU A 106 -1.79 -13.10 -2.51
C LEU A 106 -2.67 -13.94 -3.44
N PRO A 107 -3.70 -14.62 -2.91
CA PRO A 107 -4.60 -15.38 -3.76
C PRO A 107 -5.44 -14.47 -4.67
N THR A 108 -5.85 -14.98 -5.82
CA THR A 108 -6.84 -14.35 -6.71
C THR A 108 -8.23 -14.96 -6.52
N SER A 109 -9.28 -14.17 -6.79
CA SER A 109 -10.66 -14.67 -6.82
C SER A 109 -10.92 -15.58 -8.02
N PHE A 110 -10.27 -15.33 -9.16
CA PHE A 110 -10.47 -16.12 -10.38
C PHE A 110 -9.50 -17.28 -10.46
N GLY A 111 -10.01 -18.50 -10.29
CA GLY A 111 -9.31 -19.72 -10.71
C GLY A 111 -8.22 -20.24 -9.77
N GLY A 112 -8.17 -19.77 -8.52
CA GLY A 112 -7.24 -20.29 -7.50
C GLY A 112 -5.77 -20.04 -7.81
N GLY A 113 -5.47 -18.99 -8.58
CA GLY A 113 -4.11 -18.54 -8.83
C GLY A 113 -3.60 -17.61 -7.73
N ASP A 114 -2.32 -17.27 -7.81
CA ASP A 114 -1.70 -16.27 -6.97
C ASP A 114 -1.33 -15.03 -7.80
N ALA A 115 -1.65 -13.86 -7.27
CA ALA A 115 -1.07 -12.59 -7.68
C ALA A 115 0.19 -12.32 -6.88
N CYS A 116 1.17 -11.68 -7.50
CA CYS A 116 2.41 -11.33 -6.83
C CYS A 116 2.75 -9.86 -7.01
N PHE A 117 3.24 -9.26 -5.92
CA PHE A 117 3.53 -7.85 -5.79
C PHE A 117 4.92 -7.66 -5.19
N ALA A 118 5.73 -6.82 -5.82
CA ALA A 118 6.99 -6.36 -5.24
C ALA A 118 6.69 -5.21 -4.27
N VAL A 119 6.93 -5.42 -2.98
CA VAL A 119 6.68 -4.44 -1.92
C VAL A 119 7.98 -3.85 -1.43
N TYR A 120 8.02 -2.52 -1.29
CA TYR A 120 9.16 -1.77 -0.76
C TYR A 120 8.67 -0.80 0.32
N LYS A 121 9.33 -0.79 1.48
CA LYS A 121 8.99 0.04 2.65
C LYS A 121 7.53 -0.06 3.08
N ASN A 122 6.69 0.87 2.64
CA ASN A 122 5.30 0.99 3.02
C ASN A 122 4.48 1.20 1.75
N CYS A 123 3.64 0.21 1.42
CA CYS A 123 2.94 0.19 0.15
C CYS A 123 1.54 -0.43 0.26
N ASP A 124 0.61 0.15 -0.49
CA ASP A 124 -0.72 -0.41 -0.70
C ASP A 124 -0.70 -1.37 -1.90
N VAL A 125 -1.20 -2.58 -1.66
CA VAL A 125 -1.40 -3.64 -2.63
C VAL A 125 -2.90 -3.89 -2.77
N THR A 126 -3.38 -3.85 -4.01
CA THR A 126 -4.80 -4.07 -4.31
C THR A 126 -4.99 -5.40 -5.04
N ILE A 127 -5.83 -6.25 -4.47
CA ILE A 127 -6.38 -7.43 -5.15
C ILE A 127 -7.66 -6.97 -5.83
N SER A 128 -7.63 -6.80 -7.15
CA SER A 128 -8.78 -6.34 -7.90
C SER A 128 -9.76 -7.47 -8.21
N PHE A 129 -11.03 -7.08 -8.38
CA PHE A 129 -12.11 -7.98 -8.82
C PHE A 129 -12.33 -9.20 -7.92
N TRP A 130 -12.20 -9.04 -6.61
CA TRP A 130 -12.56 -10.08 -5.65
C TRP A 130 -14.06 -10.35 -5.67
N GLU A 131 -14.48 -11.61 -5.84
CA GLU A 131 -15.88 -12.00 -5.77
C GLU A 131 -16.42 -11.79 -4.35
N LYS A 132 -17.42 -10.92 -4.19
CA LYS A 132 -17.96 -10.56 -2.87
C LYS A 132 -18.62 -11.73 -2.14
N SER A 133 -19.07 -12.76 -2.88
CA SER A 133 -19.60 -14.01 -2.33
C SER A 133 -18.52 -14.91 -1.71
N GLN A 134 -17.25 -14.73 -2.07
CA GLN A 134 -16.13 -15.53 -1.58
C GLN A 134 -15.59 -14.94 -0.26
N PRO A 135 -15.18 -15.80 0.70
CA PRO A 135 -14.54 -15.33 1.91
C PRO A 135 -13.23 -14.61 1.57
N VAL A 136 -13.03 -13.41 2.12
CA VAL A 136 -11.76 -12.67 1.92
C VAL A 136 -10.55 -13.50 2.36
N PRO A 137 -9.38 -13.28 1.74
CA PRO A 137 -8.18 -14.07 2.04
C PRO A 137 -7.74 -13.90 3.49
N THR A 138 -7.32 -15.00 4.11
CA THR A 138 -6.91 -15.06 5.52
C THR A 138 -5.39 -15.17 5.70
N TYR A 139 -4.65 -15.35 4.62
CA TYR A 139 -3.21 -15.47 4.61
C TYR A 139 -2.59 -14.85 3.36
N TYR A 140 -1.30 -14.56 3.44
CA TYR A 140 -0.44 -14.19 2.32
C TYR A 140 0.90 -14.91 2.47
N GLN A 141 1.62 -15.06 1.37
CA GLN A 141 2.97 -15.59 1.35
C GLN A 141 3.97 -14.46 1.14
N LEU A 142 5.06 -14.50 1.89
CA LEU A 142 6.20 -13.62 1.70
C LEU A 142 7.38 -14.44 1.17
N ALA A 143 8.03 -13.94 0.12
CA ALA A 143 9.13 -14.59 -0.60
C ALA A 143 10.26 -13.61 -0.97
#